data_AF-A0A7C1LTJ4-F1
#
_entry.id   AF-A0A7C1LTJ4-F1
#
_cell.length_a   1.000
_cell.length_b   1.000
_cell.length_c   1.000
_cell.angle_alpha   90.00
_cell.angle_beta   90.00
_cell.angle_gamma   90.00
#
_symmetry.space_group_name_H-M   'P 1'
#
loop_
_entity.id
_entity.type
_entity.pdbx_description
1 polymer ?
#
loop_
_entity_poly.entity_id
_entity_poly.type
_entity_poly.pdbx_seq_one_letter_code
_entity_poly.pdbx_strand_id
1 'polypeptide(L)'
;MGLKKFAVSLAPTPLVKLFASPYVAGDSSGAAVDAAQKLWDERRVCSTIDMLGEEMKSDEEVQYSVDVYETLIDALGTQDYATISLKPTQLGNHRGMENCQKIIEGIVRQAEKYNIKVTLDMEDNSFTDMTLDIFRALNKDHPTFGTVLQSRLFRTDDDIIS
;
A
#
# COMPACT_ATOMS: atom_id res chain seq x y z
N MET A 1 1.22 18.07 21.86
CA MET A 1 1.01 17.54 20.50
C MET A 1 0.66 18.61 19.44
N GLY A 2 0.21 19.82 19.81
CA GLY A 2 -0.24 20.85 18.84
C GLY A 2 0.84 21.65 18.11
N LEU A 3 1.93 22.06 18.77
CA LEU A 3 2.95 22.92 18.13
C LEU A 3 3.71 22.24 16.97
N LYS A 4 3.99 20.93 17.07
CA LYS A 4 4.69 20.19 15.99
C LYS A 4 3.82 20.05 14.74
N LYS A 5 2.54 19.68 14.89
CA LYS A 5 1.58 19.63 13.77
C LYS A 5 1.41 21.01 13.13
N PHE A 6 1.32 22.07 13.94
CA PHE A 6 1.19 23.44 13.46
C PHE A 6 2.43 23.93 12.68
N ALA A 7 3.64 23.66 13.19
CA ALA A 7 4.87 24.04 12.52
C ALA A 7 5.09 23.29 11.20
N VAL A 8 4.75 22.00 11.13
CA VAL A 8 4.81 21.21 9.88
C VAL A 8 3.77 21.71 8.88
N SER A 9 2.56 22.06 9.32
CA SER A 9 1.49 22.61 8.47
C SER A 9 1.83 23.96 7.85
N LEU A 10 2.74 24.72 8.48
CA LEU A 10 3.21 26.03 7.99
C LEU A 10 4.52 25.94 7.20
N ALA A 11 5.13 24.75 7.12
CA ALA A 11 6.37 24.57 6.40
C ALA A 11 6.12 24.72 4.88
N PRO A 12 6.92 25.54 4.17
CA PRO A 12 6.78 25.67 2.72
C PRO A 12 6.98 24.32 2.03
N THR A 13 6.16 24.00 1.03
CA THR A 13 6.26 22.76 0.25
C THR A 13 7.68 22.45 -0.25
N PRO A 14 8.49 23.41 -0.72
CA PRO A 14 9.87 23.13 -1.13
C PRO A 14 10.76 22.62 0.02
N LEU A 15 10.55 23.13 1.24
CA LEU A 15 11.31 22.70 2.42
C LEU A 15 10.91 21.28 2.81
N VAL A 16 9.62 20.96 2.80
CA VAL A 16 9.12 19.60 3.05
C VAL A 16 9.67 18.62 2.02
N LYS A 17 9.62 18.97 0.73
CA LYS A 17 10.18 18.15 -0.36
C LYS A 17 11.69 17.92 -0.20
N LEU A 18 12.46 18.91 0.22
CA LEU A 18 13.91 18.76 0.44
C LEU A 18 14.20 17.67 1.47
N PHE A 19 13.51 17.69 2.61
CA PHE A 19 13.71 16.70 3.68
C PHE A 19 13.11 15.32 3.35
N ALA A 20 12.03 15.27 2.57
CA ALA A 20 11.38 14.01 2.17
C ALA A 20 12.09 13.31 1.00
N SER A 21 12.83 14.04 0.16
CA SER A 21 13.44 13.53 -1.07
C SER A 21 14.30 12.26 -0.93
N PRO A 22 15.02 11.98 0.17
CA PRO A 22 15.75 10.72 0.31
C PRO A 22 14.85 9.50 0.56
N TYR A 23 13.59 9.73 0.95
CA TYR A 23 12.66 8.70 1.44
C TYR A 23 11.41 8.55 0.56
N VAL A 24 11.13 9.51 -0.32
CA VAL A 24 9.93 9.55 -1.16
C VAL A 24 10.34 9.67 -2.63
N ALA A 25 9.90 8.71 -3.45
CA ALA A 25 10.24 8.65 -4.88
C ALA A 25 9.65 9.82 -5.69
N GLY A 26 8.48 10.33 -5.29
CA GLY A 26 7.81 11.44 -5.95
C GLY A 26 6.34 11.55 -5.51
N ASP A 27 5.58 12.39 -6.22
CA ASP A 27 4.16 12.67 -5.97
C ASP A 27 3.24 12.16 -7.11
N SER A 28 3.73 11.23 -7.95
CA SER A 28 2.96 10.60 -9.01
C SER A 28 3.39 9.14 -9.22
N SER A 29 2.49 8.33 -9.79
CA SER A 29 2.78 6.94 -10.15
C SER A 29 3.97 6.84 -11.10
N GLY A 30 4.09 7.75 -12.07
CA GLY A 30 5.24 7.78 -13.00
C GLY A 30 6.57 7.99 -12.28
N ALA A 31 6.64 8.93 -11.32
CA ALA A 31 7.85 9.14 -10.54
C ALA A 31 8.23 7.93 -9.68
N ALA A 32 7.23 7.20 -9.14
CA ALA A 32 7.46 5.97 -8.40
C ALA A 32 8.02 4.84 -9.29
N VAL A 33 7.47 4.68 -10.50
CA VAL A 33 7.94 3.71 -11.50
C VAL A 33 9.36 4.05 -11.95
N ASP A 34 9.64 5.32 -12.29
CA ASP A 34 10.98 5.76 -12.69
C ASP A 34 12.03 5.50 -11.61
N ALA A 35 11.68 5.72 -10.34
CA ALA A 35 12.58 5.44 -9.22
C ALA A 35 12.86 3.94 -9.07
N ALA A 36 11.82 3.10 -9.17
CA ALA A 36 11.97 1.64 -9.11
C ALA A 36 12.81 1.10 -10.27
N GLN A 37 12.54 1.55 -11.50
CA GLN A 37 13.30 1.20 -12.70
C GLN A 37 14.77 1.60 -12.56
N LYS A 38 15.05 2.81 -12.07
CA LYS A 38 16.43 3.28 -11.85
C LYS A 38 17.18 2.42 -10.84
N LEU A 39 16.56 2.07 -9.71
CA LEU A 39 17.17 1.19 -8.70
C LEU A 39 17.48 -0.20 -9.29
N TRP A 40 16.59 -0.71 -10.12
CA TRP A 40 16.80 -1.97 -10.83
C TRP A 40 17.95 -1.89 -11.83
N ASP A 41 17.98 -0.87 -12.69
CA ASP A 41 18.99 -0.76 -13.75
C ASP A 41 20.39 -0.50 -13.22
N GLU A 42 20.51 0.34 -12.19
CA GLU A 42 21.82 0.71 -11.63
C GLU A 42 22.36 -0.34 -10.66
N ARG A 43 21.48 -1.04 -9.92
CA ARG A 43 21.89 -1.84 -8.75
C ARG A 43 21.27 -3.22 -8.66
N ARG A 44 20.33 -3.57 -9.55
CA ARG A 44 19.54 -4.80 -9.48
C ARG A 44 18.79 -4.97 -8.16
N VAL A 45 18.31 -3.85 -7.61
CA VAL A 45 17.50 -3.83 -6.39
C VAL A 45 16.02 -3.81 -6.78
N CYS A 46 15.27 -4.83 -6.36
CA CYS A 46 13.81 -4.83 -6.50
C CYS A 46 13.16 -3.87 -5.51
N SER A 47 12.00 -3.35 -5.87
CA SER A 47 11.25 -2.36 -5.10
C SER A 47 9.85 -2.87 -4.74
N THR A 48 9.29 -2.36 -3.65
CA THR A 48 7.84 -2.37 -3.43
C THR A 48 7.37 -0.94 -3.40
N ILE A 49 6.35 -0.60 -4.18
CA ILE A 49 5.80 0.75 -4.26
C ILE A 49 4.65 0.85 -3.26
N ASP A 50 4.78 1.82 -2.36
CA ASP A 50 3.79 2.11 -1.33
C ASP A 50 3.19 3.51 -1.56
N MET A 51 1.86 3.58 -1.61
CA MET A 51 1.15 4.85 -1.72
C MET A 51 1.01 5.46 -0.32
N LEU A 52 1.58 6.65 -0.15
CA LEU A 52 1.45 7.40 1.09
C LEU A 52 0.06 8.04 1.18
N GLY A 53 -0.62 7.84 2.31
CA GLY A 53 -1.94 8.38 2.57
C GLY A 53 -2.38 8.14 4.01
N GLU A 54 -3.37 8.90 4.46
CA GLU A 54 -4.04 8.67 5.75
C GLU A 54 -5.25 7.75 5.57
N GLU A 55 -5.86 7.33 6.69
CA GLU A 55 -7.14 6.59 6.67
C GLU A 55 -8.22 7.40 5.95
N MET A 56 -8.85 6.78 4.94
CA MET A 56 -9.87 7.40 4.11
C MET A 56 -11.24 7.32 4.78
N LYS A 57 -12.01 8.40 4.67
CA LYS A 57 -13.27 8.60 5.42
C LYS A 57 -14.48 8.78 4.53
N SER A 58 -14.28 8.92 3.22
CA SER A 58 -15.36 8.99 2.23
C SER A 58 -15.14 8.03 1.08
N ASP A 59 -16.21 7.78 0.33
CA ASP A 59 -16.14 6.94 -0.85
C ASP A 59 -15.31 7.57 -1.95
N GLU A 60 -15.38 8.89 -2.08
CA GLU A 60 -14.63 9.64 -3.08
C GLU A 60 -13.12 9.52 -2.84
N GLU A 61 -12.70 9.56 -1.57
CA GLU A 61 -11.31 9.36 -1.17
C GLU A 61 -10.82 7.93 -1.45
N VAL A 62 -11.68 6.93 -1.18
CA VAL A 62 -11.36 5.53 -1.47
C VAL A 62 -11.34 5.28 -2.98
N GLN A 63 -12.29 5.81 -3.74
CA GLN A 63 -12.29 5.68 -5.19
C GLN A 63 -11.05 6.34 -5.81
N TYR A 64 -10.66 7.51 -5.32
CA TYR A 64 -9.41 8.15 -5.73
C TYR A 64 -8.19 7.24 -5.47
N SER A 65 -8.15 6.59 -4.30
CA SER A 65 -7.08 5.64 -3.96
C SER A 65 -7.05 4.45 -4.93
N VAL A 66 -8.21 3.91 -5.29
CA VAL A 66 -8.34 2.85 -6.31
C VAL A 66 -7.83 3.31 -7.66
N ASP A 67 -8.25 4.48 -8.13
CA ASP A 67 -7.83 5.04 -9.42
C ASP A 67 -6.30 5.23 -9.50
N VAL A 68 -5.67 5.63 -8.38
CA VAL A 68 -4.21 5.77 -8.29
C VAL A 68 -3.52 4.40 -8.37
N TYR A 69 -4.05 3.37 -7.70
CA TYR A 69 -3.52 2.01 -7.79
C TYR A 69 -3.67 1.43 -9.21
N GLU A 70 -4.82 1.62 -9.85
CA GLU A 70 -5.04 1.19 -11.24
C GLU A 70 -4.05 1.89 -12.18
N THR A 71 -3.87 3.20 -12.04
CA THR A 71 -2.89 3.98 -12.80
C THR A 71 -1.46 3.48 -12.57
N LEU A 72 -1.11 3.15 -11.33
CA LEU A 72 0.22 2.63 -10.97
C LEU A 72 0.45 1.24 -11.58
N ILE A 73 -0.53 0.35 -11.50
CA ILE A 73 -0.45 -1.01 -12.06
C ILE A 73 -0.28 -0.94 -13.58
N ASP A 74 -1.07 -0.11 -14.26
CA ASP A 74 -0.95 0.07 -15.70
C ASP A 74 0.40 0.69 -16.09
N ALA A 75 0.91 1.64 -15.30
CA ALA A 75 2.22 2.27 -15.54
C ALA A 75 3.39 1.31 -15.32
N LEU A 76 3.31 0.41 -14.35
CA LEU A 76 4.30 -0.65 -14.13
C LEU A 76 4.32 -1.65 -15.28
N GLY A 77 3.13 -1.99 -15.82
CA GLY A 77 2.99 -3.00 -16.86
C GLY A 77 3.58 -4.35 -16.44
N THR A 78 4.03 -5.15 -17.41
CA THR A 78 4.65 -6.45 -17.13
C THR A 78 6.15 -6.26 -16.86
N GLN A 79 6.52 -6.34 -15.59
CA GLN A 79 7.91 -6.25 -15.13
C GLN A 79 8.12 -7.09 -13.85
N ASP A 80 9.38 -7.38 -13.54
CA ASP A 80 9.77 -8.37 -12.51
C ASP A 80 10.43 -7.72 -11.26
N TYR A 81 10.74 -6.43 -11.34
CA TYR A 81 11.55 -5.70 -10.37
C TYR A 81 10.74 -4.91 -9.33
N ALA A 82 9.41 -4.82 -9.47
CA ALA A 82 8.55 -4.05 -8.59
C ALA A 82 7.25 -4.78 -8.20
N THR A 83 6.85 -4.59 -6.94
CA THR A 83 5.58 -5.04 -6.35
C THR A 83 4.83 -3.85 -5.77
N ILE A 84 3.60 -4.05 -5.28
CA ILE A 84 2.83 -2.99 -4.60
C ILE A 84 2.36 -3.40 -3.20
N SER A 85 2.25 -2.41 -2.32
CA SER A 85 1.68 -2.53 -0.97
C SER A 85 0.34 -1.81 -0.88
N LEU A 86 -0.63 -2.45 -0.22
CA LEU A 86 -1.96 -1.90 0.06
C LEU A 86 -2.17 -1.76 1.56
N LYS A 87 -2.93 -0.74 1.99
CA LYS A 87 -3.33 -0.54 3.37
C LYS A 87 -4.86 -0.60 3.50
N PRO A 88 -5.44 -1.49 4.32
CA PRO A 88 -6.89 -1.58 4.53
C PRO A 88 -7.58 -0.24 4.85
N THR A 89 -6.95 0.61 5.67
CA THR A 89 -7.53 1.91 6.08
C THR A 89 -7.66 2.90 4.93
N GLN A 90 -6.91 2.72 3.85
CA GLN A 90 -7.04 3.53 2.64
C GLN A 90 -8.11 2.98 1.67
N LEU A 91 -8.61 1.76 1.92
CA LEU A 91 -9.40 0.98 0.97
C LEU A 91 -10.73 0.54 1.55
N GLY A 92 -11.56 1.48 1.98
CA GLY A 92 -12.98 1.21 2.27
C GLY A 92 -13.27 0.60 3.64
N ASN A 93 -12.30 0.58 4.56
CA ASN A 93 -12.51 0.14 5.95
C ASN A 93 -13.65 0.91 6.65
N HIS A 94 -13.84 2.20 6.35
CA HIS A 94 -14.94 3.02 6.91
C HIS A 94 -16.33 2.46 6.62
N ARG A 95 -16.45 1.54 5.65
CA ARG A 95 -17.69 0.82 5.28
C ARG A 95 -17.73 -0.63 5.74
N GLY A 96 -16.76 -1.04 6.55
CA GLY A 96 -16.64 -2.39 7.07
C GLY A 96 -15.91 -3.36 6.13
N MET A 97 -15.61 -4.53 6.69
CA MET A 97 -14.72 -5.54 6.09
C MET A 97 -15.12 -6.03 4.70
N GLU A 98 -16.40 -6.28 4.46
CA GLU A 98 -16.84 -6.82 3.17
C GLU A 98 -16.58 -5.85 2.01
N ASN A 99 -16.78 -4.54 2.24
CA ASN A 99 -16.50 -3.52 1.23
C ASN A 99 -14.99 -3.40 0.99
N CYS A 100 -14.22 -3.37 2.08
CA CYS A 100 -12.76 -3.33 2.01
C CYS A 100 -12.19 -4.52 1.22
N GLN A 101 -12.68 -5.74 1.52
CA GLN A 101 -12.30 -6.95 0.82
C GLN A 101 -12.58 -6.87 -0.69
N LYS A 102 -13.78 -6.44 -1.10
CA LYS A 102 -14.16 -6.33 -2.52
C LYS A 102 -13.27 -5.36 -3.29
N ILE A 103 -12.92 -4.24 -2.66
CA ILE A 103 -12.05 -3.22 -3.26
C ILE A 103 -10.63 -3.77 -3.42
N ILE A 104 -10.08 -4.37 -2.36
CA ILE A 104 -8.75 -5.00 -2.40
C ILE A 104 -8.70 -6.09 -3.47
N GLU A 105 -9.72 -6.95 -3.54
CA GLU A 105 -9.81 -8.01 -4.56
C GLU A 105 -9.79 -7.43 -5.98
N GLY A 106 -10.49 -6.32 -6.22
CA GLY A 106 -10.47 -5.63 -7.52
C GLY A 106 -9.06 -5.21 -7.93
N ILE A 107 -8.31 -4.60 -7.00
CA ILE A 107 -6.92 -4.17 -7.23
C ILE A 107 -6.01 -5.39 -7.46
N VAL A 108 -6.15 -6.44 -6.64
CA VAL A 108 -5.38 -7.69 -6.79
C VAL A 108 -5.62 -8.33 -8.17
N ARG A 109 -6.88 -8.44 -8.60
CA ARG A 109 -7.23 -8.97 -9.92
C ARG A 109 -6.65 -8.15 -11.06
N GLN A 110 -6.55 -6.83 -10.91
CA GLN A 110 -5.91 -5.97 -11.91
C GLN A 110 -4.39 -6.21 -11.94
N ALA A 111 -3.74 -6.26 -10.78
CA ALA A 111 -2.30 -6.50 -10.66
C ALA A 111 -1.88 -7.87 -11.24
N GLU A 112 -2.70 -8.91 -11.04
CA GLU A 112 -2.46 -10.26 -11.58
C GLU A 112 -2.40 -10.29 -13.11
N LYS A 113 -3.16 -9.45 -13.81
CA LYS A 113 -3.11 -9.35 -15.29
C LYS A 113 -1.72 -8.97 -15.80
N TYR A 114 -0.95 -8.27 -14.97
CA TYR A 114 0.42 -7.83 -15.26
C TYR A 114 1.48 -8.64 -14.52
N ASN A 115 1.09 -9.69 -13.78
CA ASN A 115 1.95 -10.49 -12.91
C ASN A 115 2.64 -9.68 -11.79
N ILE A 116 1.99 -8.59 -11.33
CA ILE A 116 2.47 -7.77 -10.21
C ILE A 116 1.98 -8.37 -8.90
N LYS A 117 2.90 -8.62 -7.97
CA LYS A 117 2.55 -9.14 -6.63
C LYS A 117 2.06 -8.00 -5.75
N VAL A 118 1.09 -8.33 -4.90
CA VAL A 118 0.44 -7.38 -3.99
C VAL A 118 0.60 -7.89 -2.56
N THR A 119 0.98 -7.00 -1.64
CA THR A 119 1.03 -7.29 -0.20
C THR A 119 0.06 -6.39 0.54
N LEU A 120 -0.78 -6.98 1.40
CA LEU A 120 -1.61 -6.23 2.34
C LEU A 120 -0.83 -5.94 3.62
N ASP A 121 -0.50 -4.67 3.83
CA ASP A 121 0.28 -4.22 4.97
C ASP A 121 -0.52 -4.38 6.28
N MET A 122 0.20 -4.78 7.33
CA MET A 122 -0.35 -4.85 8.69
C MET A 122 -0.21 -3.49 9.38
N GLU A 123 -1.35 -2.87 9.66
CA GLU A 123 -1.43 -1.57 10.32
C GLU A 123 -1.41 -1.73 11.86
N ASP A 124 -2.04 -0.84 12.62
CA ASP A 124 -2.07 -0.99 14.07
C ASP A 124 -2.94 -2.19 14.51
N ASN A 125 -2.74 -2.62 15.76
CA ASN A 125 -3.40 -3.78 16.34
C ASN A 125 -4.94 -3.82 16.22
N SER A 126 -5.61 -2.67 16.07
CA SER A 126 -7.06 -2.62 15.91
C SER A 126 -7.55 -3.15 14.55
N PHE A 127 -6.64 -3.21 13.56
CA PHE A 127 -6.93 -3.73 12.22
C PHE A 127 -6.39 -5.14 11.97
N THR A 128 -5.69 -5.76 12.93
CA THR A 128 -5.01 -7.05 12.72
C THR A 128 -5.98 -8.16 12.30
N ASP A 129 -7.06 -8.37 13.04
CA ASP A 129 -8.02 -9.44 12.73
C ASP A 129 -8.65 -9.24 11.36
N MET A 130 -9.13 -8.03 11.07
CA MET A 130 -9.70 -7.67 9.77
C MET A 130 -8.73 -7.91 8.62
N THR A 131 -7.47 -7.51 8.78
CA THR A 131 -6.43 -7.66 7.75
C THR A 131 -6.17 -9.14 7.46
N LEU A 132 -6.02 -9.96 8.51
CA LEU A 132 -5.78 -11.39 8.37
C LEU A 132 -7.00 -12.11 7.77
N ASP A 133 -8.22 -11.72 8.15
CA ASP A 133 -9.43 -12.32 7.59
C ASP A 133 -9.59 -12.00 6.10
N ILE A 134 -9.34 -10.76 5.68
CA ILE A 134 -9.30 -10.37 4.26
C ILE A 134 -8.22 -11.17 3.52
N PHE A 135 -7.01 -11.24 4.07
CA PHE A 135 -5.93 -12.02 3.47
C PHE A 135 -6.32 -13.49 3.28
N ARG A 136 -6.80 -14.17 4.32
CA ARG A 136 -7.21 -15.58 4.26
C ARG A 136 -8.36 -15.82 3.28
N ALA A 137 -9.28 -14.86 3.16
CA ALA A 137 -10.38 -14.95 2.22
C ALA A 137 -9.89 -14.88 0.76
N LEU A 138 -9.01 -13.92 0.45
CA LEU A 138 -8.55 -13.67 -0.91
C LEU A 138 -7.42 -14.60 -1.37
N ASN A 139 -6.50 -14.99 -0.47
CA ASN A 139 -5.33 -15.79 -0.84
C ASN A 139 -5.69 -17.18 -1.41
N LYS A 140 -6.88 -17.70 -1.10
CA LYS A 140 -7.40 -18.96 -1.68
C LYS A 140 -7.52 -18.90 -3.20
N ASP A 141 -7.98 -17.76 -3.71
CA ASP A 141 -8.20 -17.53 -5.14
C ASP A 141 -7.03 -16.76 -5.78
N HIS A 142 -6.23 -16.07 -4.96
CA HIS A 142 -5.11 -15.20 -5.36
C HIS A 142 -3.81 -15.61 -4.64
N PRO A 143 -3.14 -16.70 -5.05
CA PRO A 143 -2.01 -17.29 -4.30
C PRO A 143 -0.75 -16.39 -4.24
N THR A 144 -0.65 -15.37 -5.10
CA THR A 144 0.45 -14.40 -5.10
C THR A 144 0.18 -13.19 -4.20
N PHE A 145 -1.03 -13.06 -3.66
CA PHE A 145 -1.39 -12.06 -2.67
C PHE A 145 -0.77 -12.41 -1.33
N GLY A 146 -0.06 -11.47 -0.71
CA GLY A 146 0.62 -11.65 0.58
C GLY A 146 0.06 -10.75 1.68
N THR A 147 0.51 -10.97 2.91
CA THR A 147 0.28 -10.08 4.05
C THR A 147 1.50 -10.00 4.96
N VAL A 148 1.41 -9.19 6.01
CA VAL A 148 2.49 -8.91 6.96
C VAL A 148 2.11 -9.37 8.36
N LEU A 149 3.09 -9.82 9.13
CA LEU A 149 2.95 -10.08 10.57
C LEU A 149 3.97 -9.24 11.35
N GLN A 150 3.60 -8.83 12.56
CA GLN A 150 4.38 -7.90 13.37
C GLN A 150 4.98 -8.62 14.59
N SER A 151 6.27 -8.96 14.55
CA SER A 151 6.95 -9.73 15.61
C SER A 151 6.92 -9.13 17.03
N ARG A 152 6.43 -7.89 17.19
CA ARG A 152 6.26 -7.22 18.48
C ARG A 152 4.96 -7.64 19.20
N LEU A 153 3.97 -8.18 18.51
CA LEU A 153 2.68 -8.54 19.11
C LEU A 153 2.74 -9.94 19.72
N PHE A 154 2.23 -10.10 20.94
CA PHE A 154 2.19 -11.40 21.62
C PHE A 154 1.36 -12.44 20.87
N ARG A 155 0.39 -12.01 20.06
CA ARG A 155 -0.49 -12.85 19.24
C ARG A 155 0.18 -13.42 17.97
N THR A 156 1.35 -12.91 17.57
CA THR A 156 1.93 -13.23 16.26
C THR A 156 2.29 -14.70 16.09
N ASP A 157 2.75 -15.39 17.14
CA ASP A 157 3.04 -16.82 17.05
C ASP A 157 1.77 -17.63 16.75
N ASP A 158 0.64 -17.26 17.34
CA ASP A 158 -0.65 -17.90 17.08
C ASP A 158 -1.15 -17.58 15.65
N ASP A 159 -1.00 -16.33 15.21
CA ASP A 159 -1.40 -15.89 13.86
C ASP A 159 -0.56 -16.56 12.74
N ILE A 160 0.68 -17.01 13.02
CA ILE A 160 1.52 -17.77 12.06
C ILE A 160 0.98 -19.19 11.84
N ILE A 161 0.43 -19.80 12.89
CA ILE A 161 0.03 -21.22 12.89
C ILE A 161 -1.41 -21.40 12.41
N SER A 162 -2.23 -20.34 12.49
CA SER A 162 -3.64 -20.32 12.07
C SER A 162 -3.81 -20.40 10.55
#